data_AF-A0A800IAG5-F1
#
_entry.id   AF-A0A800IAG5-F1
#
_cell.length_a   1.000
_cell.length_b   1.000
_cell.length_c   1.000
_cell.angle_alpha   90.00
_cell.angle_beta   90.00
_cell.angle_gamma   90.00
#
_symmetry.space_group_name_H-M   'P 1'
#
loop_
_entity.id
_entity.type
_entity.pdbx_description
1 polymer ?
#
loop_
_entity_poly.entity_id
_entity_poly.type
_entity_poly.pdbx_seq_one_letter_code
_entity_poly.pdbx_strand_id
1 'polypeptide(L)'
;MWFQLKIPGSLLASYLVLSACAGVDNKPVAATTSTTSITMLASGTAPAHQTTTTIKLGWHTAPPVPINTQAMVAIHLDPTGPTVIHATAQNWERLSNLIAIADTFGHKLTLLMSSDWADLVAADHARQTSLQTWVNNGHQLGFHHHTCGHTSPDGYTDIKNPCRGAASRGSVADAFAKVQDLVLSLNLPPITIAAQGPNTDGLYRAAEWQPGVNFATGIMADNTDGHPDHRFITQPRCATDYGNSYAGQPGQYLVAELGHAQLNVGAFARIQTDNNLAALTHEIIQVTVGDHAQTAVNLGVVFHAREYTATPRNESSDDYRTDRDYLDAVLQIFADQRIPVVTAQEILETSNPCR
;
A
#
# COMPACT_ATOMS: atom_id res chain seq x y z
N MET A 1 -16.30 -0.28 66.09
CA MET A 1 -16.44 0.10 64.67
C MET A 1 -17.01 -1.11 63.96
N TRP A 2 -18.25 -1.00 63.46
CA TRP A 2 -19.05 -2.09 62.90
C TRP A 2 -18.86 -2.17 61.39
N PHE A 3 -18.78 -3.39 60.84
CA PHE A 3 -19.62 -3.98 59.78
C PHE A 3 -19.14 -5.44 59.61
N GLN A 4 -19.83 -6.42 60.19
CA GLN A 4 -20.94 -7.22 59.66
C GLN A 4 -20.68 -7.98 58.34
N LEU A 5 -20.83 -9.30 58.49
CA LEU A 5 -20.83 -10.40 57.54
C LEU A 5 -22.26 -10.66 57.01
N LYS A 6 -22.42 -10.97 55.70
CA LYS A 6 -23.30 -12.06 55.17
C LYS A 6 -23.37 -12.06 53.62
N ILE A 7 -23.17 -13.26 53.06
CA ILE A 7 -23.40 -13.77 51.68
C ILE A 7 -24.82 -14.40 51.67
N PRO A 8 -25.72 -14.34 50.64
CA PRO A 8 -25.62 -15.16 49.39
C PRO A 8 -26.42 -14.72 48.12
N GLY A 9 -26.11 -15.34 46.97
CA GLY A 9 -26.94 -15.25 45.75
C GLY A 9 -26.40 -15.98 44.50
N SER A 10 -26.72 -17.28 44.41
CA SER A 10 -27.09 -18.11 43.21
C SER A 10 -26.64 -17.69 41.79
N LEU A 11 -25.82 -18.50 41.10
CA LEU A 11 -26.19 -19.62 40.18
C LEU A 11 -26.96 -19.19 38.92
N LEU A 12 -26.28 -19.25 37.76
CA LEU A 12 -26.63 -20.16 36.66
C LEU A 12 -25.52 -20.15 35.60
N ALA A 13 -24.68 -21.17 35.67
CA ALA A 13 -24.01 -21.68 34.50
C ALA A 13 -25.04 -22.37 33.59
N SER A 14 -24.94 -22.16 32.29
CA SER A 14 -25.43 -23.12 31.31
C SER A 14 -24.44 -23.14 30.16
N TYR A 15 -23.64 -24.21 30.17
CA TYR A 15 -22.89 -24.70 29.03
C TYR A 15 -23.88 -25.14 27.95
N LEU A 16 -23.59 -24.80 26.69
CA LEU A 16 -24.01 -25.61 25.56
C LEU A 16 -22.76 -25.90 24.71
N VAL A 17 -22.17 -27.07 24.94
CA VAL A 17 -21.23 -27.71 24.02
C VAL A 17 -22.08 -28.64 23.16
N LEU A 18 -22.10 -28.40 21.86
CA LEU A 18 -22.58 -29.37 20.88
C LEU A 18 -21.42 -29.73 19.97
N SER A 19 -20.85 -30.90 20.24
CA SER A 19 -20.08 -31.68 19.29
C SER A 19 -21.05 -32.48 18.42
N ALA A 20 -20.90 -32.39 17.11
CA ALA A 20 -21.43 -33.37 16.18
C ALA A 20 -20.50 -33.47 14.96
N CYS A 21 -19.83 -34.61 14.84
CA CYS A 21 -19.35 -35.12 13.56
C CYS A 21 -20.44 -36.02 12.98
N ALA A 22 -20.80 -35.78 11.72
CA ALA A 22 -21.00 -36.77 10.63
C ALA A 22 -22.10 -36.35 9.66
N GLY A 23 -21.83 -36.56 8.36
CA GLY A 23 -22.84 -37.04 7.42
C GLY A 23 -23.52 -35.99 6.54
N VAL A 24 -23.24 -36.10 5.25
CA VAL A 24 -23.79 -35.38 4.10
C VAL A 24 -25.33 -35.39 4.07
N ASP A 25 -25.95 -34.21 3.93
CA ASP A 25 -27.24 -34.04 3.24
C ASP A 25 -27.37 -32.61 2.68
N ASN A 26 -27.41 -32.51 1.36
CA ASN A 26 -27.57 -31.24 0.62
C ASN A 26 -29.05 -30.80 0.64
N LYS A 27 -29.40 -29.85 1.50
CA LYS A 27 -30.57 -28.97 1.30
C LYS A 27 -30.20 -27.51 1.56
N PRO A 28 -30.66 -26.56 0.72
CA PRO A 28 -30.37 -25.15 0.94
C PRO A 28 -31.11 -24.66 2.19
N VAL A 29 -30.35 -24.16 3.16
CA VAL A 29 -30.85 -23.46 4.33
C VAL A 29 -31.26 -22.05 3.90
N ALA A 30 -32.50 -21.65 4.22
CA ALA A 30 -33.00 -20.31 3.97
C ALA A 30 -32.19 -19.26 4.75
N ALA A 31 -31.78 -18.19 4.07
CA ALA A 31 -31.01 -17.11 4.66
C ALA A 31 -31.85 -16.31 5.68
N THR A 32 -31.41 -16.30 6.93
CA THR A 32 -31.91 -15.41 7.98
C THR A 32 -31.22 -14.05 7.83
N THR A 33 -31.97 -13.00 7.48
CA THR A 33 -31.49 -11.62 7.48
C THR A 33 -31.44 -11.09 8.92
N SER A 34 -30.24 -10.78 9.41
CA SER A 34 -30.04 -10.06 10.66
C SER A 34 -29.97 -8.56 10.38
N THR A 35 -30.91 -7.79 10.93
CA THR A 35 -30.91 -6.32 10.83
C THR A 35 -30.28 -5.73 12.09
N THR A 36 -29.12 -5.08 11.98
CA THR A 36 -28.53 -4.32 13.08
C THR A 36 -28.87 -2.85 12.90
N SER A 37 -29.70 -2.30 13.79
CA SER A 37 -30.02 -0.87 13.82
C SER A 37 -29.08 -0.15 14.79
N ILE A 38 -28.30 0.81 14.31
CA ILE A 38 -27.51 1.70 15.17
C ILE A 38 -28.32 2.98 15.39
N THR A 39 -28.76 3.21 16.64
CA THR A 39 -29.43 4.45 17.04
C THR A 39 -28.39 5.38 17.66
N MET A 40 -28.07 6.48 16.99
CA MET A 40 -27.29 7.56 17.62
C MET A 40 -28.24 8.50 18.37
N LEU A 41 -28.06 8.60 19.69
CA LEU A 41 -28.70 9.65 20.48
C LEU A 41 -27.82 10.92 20.45
N ALA A 42 -28.32 11.98 19.83
CA ALA A 42 -27.79 13.31 20.03
C ALA A 42 -28.30 13.87 21.36
N SER A 43 -27.39 14.17 22.29
CA SER A 43 -27.71 14.90 23.52
C SER A 43 -27.85 16.39 23.20
N GLY A 44 -29.10 16.85 23.06
CA GLY A 44 -29.40 18.27 22.88
C GLY A 44 -30.85 18.56 23.27
N THR A 45 -31.03 19.45 24.24
CA THR A 45 -32.32 19.90 24.75
C THR A 45 -33.02 20.85 23.77
N ALA A 46 -33.68 20.30 22.75
CA ALA A 46 -34.77 20.92 22.00
C ALA A 46 -35.46 19.85 21.11
N PRO A 47 -36.77 19.95 20.82
CA PRO A 47 -37.48 18.93 20.06
C PRO A 47 -37.13 19.03 18.57
N ALA A 48 -36.11 18.30 18.14
CA ALA A 48 -35.77 18.15 16.73
C ALA A 48 -36.55 16.95 16.15
N HIS A 49 -37.29 17.19 15.07
CA HIS A 49 -37.89 16.15 14.23
C HIS A 49 -36.82 15.12 13.82
N GLN A 50 -36.96 13.89 14.30
CA GLN A 50 -36.10 12.78 13.89
C GLN A 50 -36.45 12.40 12.44
N THR A 51 -35.55 12.74 11.51
CA THR A 51 -35.62 12.21 10.16
C THR A 51 -34.66 11.02 10.12
N THR A 52 -35.22 9.81 10.20
CA THR A 52 -34.46 8.58 10.10
C THR A 52 -34.09 8.33 8.65
N THR A 53 -32.87 8.69 8.24
CA THR A 53 -32.34 8.29 6.94
C THR A 53 -31.80 6.87 7.06
N THR A 54 -32.59 5.88 6.63
CA THR A 54 -32.12 4.49 6.52
C THR A 54 -31.26 4.36 5.27
N ILE A 55 -29.93 4.33 5.42
CA ILE A 55 -29.04 3.88 4.34
C ILE A 55 -29.11 2.35 4.34
N LYS A 56 -29.85 1.78 3.38
CA LYS A 56 -29.79 0.35 3.08
C LYS A 56 -28.47 0.09 2.33
N LEU A 57 -27.45 -0.37 3.04
CA LEU A 57 -26.36 -1.14 2.43
C LEU A 57 -26.95 -2.49 1.99
N GLY A 58 -27.40 -2.55 0.75
CA GLY A 58 -27.77 -3.80 0.12
C GLY A 58 -26.50 -4.63 -0.05
N TRP A 59 -26.33 -5.65 0.79
CA TRP A 59 -25.44 -6.78 0.48
C TRP A 59 -26.07 -7.52 -0.70
N HIS A 60 -25.87 -6.99 -1.90
CA HIS A 60 -25.97 -7.80 -3.10
C HIS A 60 -24.95 -8.91 -2.92
N THR A 61 -25.38 -10.17 -3.02
CA THR A 61 -24.48 -11.28 -3.24
C THR A 61 -23.57 -10.88 -4.39
N ALA A 62 -22.31 -10.57 -4.09
CA ALA A 62 -21.38 -10.03 -5.06
C ALA A 62 -21.37 -10.98 -6.27
N PRO A 63 -21.53 -10.47 -7.50
CA PRO A 63 -21.16 -11.22 -8.69
C PRO A 63 -19.75 -11.80 -8.51
N PRO A 64 -19.43 -12.96 -9.11
CA PRO A 64 -18.07 -13.47 -9.07
C PRO A 64 -17.11 -12.39 -9.57
N VAL A 65 -16.17 -12.00 -8.70
CA VAL A 65 -15.06 -11.10 -9.04
C VAL A 65 -14.41 -11.60 -10.33
N PRO A 66 -14.04 -10.73 -11.27
CA PRO A 66 -13.30 -11.16 -12.44
C PRO A 66 -12.04 -11.86 -11.95
N ILE A 67 -11.81 -13.09 -12.42
CA ILE A 67 -10.76 -14.00 -11.91
C ILE A 67 -9.35 -13.39 -12.02
N ASN A 68 -9.19 -12.23 -12.66
CA ASN A 68 -7.92 -11.63 -13.05
C ASN A 68 -7.62 -10.26 -12.43
N THR A 69 -8.54 -9.61 -11.69
CA THR A 69 -8.23 -8.31 -11.08
C THR A 69 -7.36 -8.51 -9.85
N GLN A 70 -6.20 -7.86 -9.84
CA GLN A 70 -5.26 -7.88 -8.72
C GLN A 70 -4.95 -6.45 -8.27
N ALA A 71 -4.48 -6.31 -7.02
CA ALA A 71 -3.97 -5.06 -6.50
C ALA A 71 -2.47 -5.16 -6.21
N MET A 72 -1.75 -4.09 -6.48
CA MET A 72 -0.42 -3.82 -5.96
C MET A 72 -0.54 -2.81 -4.83
N VAL A 73 0.02 -3.15 -3.66
CA VAL A 73 0.31 -2.17 -2.61
C VAL A 73 1.83 -2.05 -2.48
N ALA A 74 2.34 -0.88 -2.85
CA ALA A 74 3.76 -0.55 -2.82
C ALA A 74 4.07 0.40 -1.64
N ILE A 75 5.15 0.12 -0.92
CA ILE A 75 5.59 0.90 0.21
C ILE A 75 6.89 1.58 -0.16
N HIS A 76 6.84 2.90 -0.29
CA HIS A 76 8.01 3.75 -0.47
C HIS A 76 8.76 3.88 0.86
N LEU A 77 9.98 3.37 0.87
CA LEU A 77 10.89 3.42 2.03
C LEU A 77 11.88 4.56 1.82
N ASP A 78 11.36 5.77 1.97
CA ASP A 78 12.07 6.99 1.59
C ASP A 78 12.74 7.65 2.81
N PRO A 79 13.75 8.50 2.59
CA PRO A 79 14.18 9.44 3.61
C PRO A 79 13.04 10.41 4.00
N THR A 80 13.10 10.96 5.21
CA THR A 80 12.05 11.85 5.72
C THR A 80 12.41 13.33 5.59
N GLY A 81 11.50 14.14 5.03
CA GLY A 81 11.55 15.61 5.09
C GLY A 81 12.37 16.34 4.01
N PRO A 82 12.34 17.69 4.01
CA PRO A 82 13.06 18.55 3.05
C PRO A 82 14.57 18.63 3.32
N THR A 83 14.98 18.26 4.53
CA THR A 83 16.36 17.90 4.86
C THR A 83 16.41 16.38 4.86
N VAL A 84 17.37 15.76 4.19
CA VAL A 84 17.53 14.30 4.16
C VAL A 84 17.69 13.77 5.59
N ILE A 85 16.61 13.26 6.19
CA ILE A 85 16.65 12.57 7.48
C ILE A 85 16.67 11.07 7.19
N HIS A 86 17.72 10.41 7.68
CA HIS A 86 17.92 8.97 7.58
C HIS A 86 16.73 8.18 8.12
N ALA A 87 16.53 6.98 7.57
CA ALA A 87 15.60 6.01 8.11
C ALA A 87 15.93 5.72 9.59
N THR A 88 14.91 5.67 10.45
CA THR A 88 15.07 5.47 11.90
C THR A 88 14.50 4.14 12.36
N ALA A 89 14.89 3.71 13.56
CA ALA A 89 14.29 2.53 14.20
C ALA A 89 12.76 2.64 14.34
N GLN A 90 12.23 3.85 14.55
CA GLN A 90 10.78 4.07 14.59
C GLN A 90 10.14 3.83 13.21
N ASN A 91 10.79 4.22 12.11
CA ASN A 91 10.30 3.90 10.78
C ASN A 91 10.26 2.39 10.54
N TRP A 92 11.29 1.67 11.01
CA TRP A 92 11.32 0.20 10.94
C TRP A 92 10.19 -0.47 11.71
N GLU A 93 9.90 0.01 12.93
CA GLU A 93 8.78 -0.50 13.74
C GLU A 93 7.44 -0.29 13.02
N ARG A 94 7.22 0.88 12.42
CA ARG A 94 6.02 1.18 11.65
C ARG A 94 5.88 0.26 10.44
N LEU A 95 6.96 0.04 9.68
CA LEU A 95 6.99 -0.91 8.57
C LEU A 95 6.66 -2.33 9.05
N SER A 96 7.28 -2.76 10.15
CA SER A 96 7.08 -4.11 10.71
C SER A 96 5.62 -4.34 11.11
N ASN A 97 4.97 -3.34 11.70
CA ASN A 97 3.56 -3.40 12.06
C ASN A 97 2.65 -3.44 10.82
N LEU A 98 2.95 -2.65 9.77
CA LEU A 98 2.20 -2.68 8.52
C LEU A 98 2.29 -4.04 7.82
N ILE A 99 3.50 -4.62 7.76
CA ILE A 99 3.71 -5.96 7.19
C ILE A 99 2.94 -7.01 7.98
N ALA A 100 2.99 -6.96 9.31
CA ALA A 100 2.24 -7.89 10.15
C ALA A 100 0.72 -7.82 9.88
N ILE A 101 0.16 -6.63 9.67
CA ILE A 101 -1.25 -6.47 9.30
C ILE A 101 -1.52 -7.03 7.90
N ALA A 102 -0.69 -6.69 6.90
CA ALA A 102 -0.84 -7.25 5.55
C ALA A 102 -0.83 -8.79 5.56
N ASP A 103 0.06 -9.38 6.35
CA ASP A 103 0.14 -10.84 6.54
C ASP A 103 -1.13 -11.44 7.15
N THR A 104 -1.82 -10.73 8.06
CA THR A 104 -3.11 -11.22 8.59
C THR A 104 -4.20 -11.36 7.52
N PHE A 105 -4.08 -10.60 6.43
CA PHE A 105 -4.99 -10.67 5.28
C PHE A 105 -4.45 -11.55 4.15
N GLY A 106 -3.24 -12.10 4.28
CA GLY A 106 -2.56 -12.86 3.22
C GLY A 106 -2.03 -11.99 2.07
N HIS A 107 -1.95 -10.68 2.25
CA HIS A 107 -1.51 -9.72 1.24
C HIS A 107 0.02 -9.67 1.10
N LYS A 108 0.51 -9.49 -0.13
CA LYS A 108 1.95 -9.41 -0.44
C LYS A 108 2.32 -8.03 -0.95
N LEU A 109 3.01 -7.28 -0.09
CA LEU A 109 3.46 -5.92 -0.36
C LEU A 109 4.74 -5.87 -1.21
N THR A 110 4.87 -4.80 -1.99
CA THR A 110 6.12 -4.43 -2.69
C THR A 110 6.85 -3.36 -1.89
N LEU A 111 8.06 -3.64 -1.40
CA LEU A 111 8.85 -2.75 -0.55
C LEU A 111 9.93 -2.07 -1.37
N LEU A 112 9.74 -0.80 -1.73
CA LEU A 112 10.64 -0.03 -2.58
C LEU A 112 11.66 0.70 -1.70
N MET A 113 12.85 0.11 -1.57
CA MET A 113 13.88 0.46 -0.60
C MET A 113 14.83 1.53 -1.12
N SER A 114 14.96 2.64 -0.40
CA SER A 114 16.11 3.55 -0.57
C SER A 114 17.34 3.03 0.18
N SER A 115 18.52 3.52 -0.21
CA SER A 115 19.80 3.17 0.42
C SER A 115 19.92 3.57 1.89
N ASP A 116 19.15 4.54 2.38
CA ASP A 116 19.07 4.87 3.81
C ASP A 116 18.47 3.73 4.63
N TRP A 117 17.46 3.06 4.09
CA TRP A 117 16.87 1.89 4.72
C TRP A 117 17.81 0.69 4.64
N ALA A 118 18.59 0.57 3.57
CA ALA A 118 19.63 -0.46 3.50
C ALA A 118 20.68 -0.29 4.61
N ASP A 119 21.12 0.94 4.92
CA ASP A 119 21.99 1.21 6.08
C ASP A 119 21.34 0.78 7.40
N LEU A 120 20.07 1.16 7.59
CA LEU A 120 19.34 0.85 8.81
C LEU A 120 19.22 -0.66 9.05
N VAL A 121 19.01 -1.44 7.99
CA VAL A 121 18.95 -2.91 8.03
C VAL A 121 20.34 -3.52 8.23
N ALA A 122 21.33 -3.07 7.46
CA ALA A 122 22.71 -3.59 7.55
C ALA A 122 23.31 -3.42 8.96
N ALA A 123 22.92 -2.37 9.68
CA ALA A 123 23.39 -2.11 11.04
C ALA A 123 22.78 -3.03 12.12
N ASP A 124 21.76 -3.84 11.82
CA ASP A 124 21.02 -4.61 12.84
C ASP A 124 20.61 -6.01 12.32
N HIS A 125 21.20 -7.06 12.91
CA HIS A 125 20.94 -8.45 12.53
C HIS A 125 19.46 -8.83 12.70
N ALA A 126 18.74 -8.30 13.69
CA ALA A 126 17.32 -8.60 13.85
C ALA A 126 16.51 -8.08 12.66
N ARG A 127 16.86 -6.90 12.12
CA ARG A 127 16.23 -6.34 10.92
C ARG A 127 16.56 -7.15 9.67
N GLN A 128 17.80 -7.62 9.54
CA GLN A 128 18.18 -8.53 8.46
C GLN A 128 17.35 -9.81 8.49
N THR A 129 17.21 -10.43 9.66
CA THR A 129 16.38 -11.64 9.84
C THR A 129 14.90 -11.36 9.53
N SER A 130 14.35 -10.23 9.98
CA SER A 130 12.99 -9.83 9.63
C SER A 130 12.82 -9.62 8.13
N LEU A 131 13.75 -8.94 7.46
CA LEU A 131 13.70 -8.71 6.02
C LEU A 131 13.71 -10.04 5.23
N GLN A 132 14.60 -10.96 5.61
CA GLN A 132 14.63 -12.30 5.03
C GLN A 132 13.30 -13.04 5.23
N THR A 133 12.71 -12.93 6.42
CA THR A 133 11.43 -13.55 6.74
C THR A 133 10.32 -12.98 5.87
N TRP A 134 10.26 -11.65 5.69
CA TRP A 134 9.25 -11.00 4.85
C TRP A 134 9.37 -11.44 3.39
N VAL A 135 10.58 -11.45 2.83
CA VAL A 135 10.78 -11.88 1.45
C VAL A 135 10.48 -13.37 1.25
N ASN A 136 10.90 -14.23 2.18
CA ASN A 136 10.56 -15.66 2.15
C ASN A 136 9.05 -15.92 2.31
N ASN A 137 8.32 -14.98 2.92
CA ASN A 137 6.87 -15.01 3.01
C ASN A 137 6.18 -14.38 1.78
N GLY A 138 6.93 -14.03 0.73
CA GLY A 138 6.39 -13.57 -0.55
C GLY A 138 6.27 -12.05 -0.71
N HIS A 139 6.75 -11.25 0.25
CA HIS A 139 6.91 -9.81 -0.01
C HIS A 139 8.03 -9.57 -1.02
N GLN A 140 7.90 -8.52 -1.82
CA GLN A 140 8.91 -8.15 -2.81
C GLN A 140 9.81 -7.03 -2.27
N LEU A 141 11.11 -7.09 -2.58
CA LEU A 141 12.00 -5.94 -2.46
C LEU A 141 12.25 -5.30 -3.83
N GLY A 142 12.23 -3.98 -3.85
CA GLY A 142 12.60 -3.15 -4.98
C GLY A 142 13.48 -1.99 -4.55
N PHE A 143 13.85 -1.14 -5.50
CA PHE A 143 14.62 0.08 -5.25
C PHE A 143 13.72 1.32 -5.35
N HIS A 144 13.91 2.30 -4.47
CA HIS A 144 13.29 3.62 -4.60
C HIS A 144 14.34 4.71 -4.48
N HIS A 145 14.22 5.75 -5.31
CA HIS A 145 14.97 6.99 -5.11
C HIS A 145 14.23 8.25 -5.58
N HIS A 146 14.60 9.37 -4.96
CA HIS A 146 14.26 10.71 -5.39
C HIS A 146 15.45 11.39 -6.07
N THR A 147 15.23 11.79 -7.31
CA THR A 147 16.17 12.60 -8.11
C THR A 147 16.41 13.99 -7.51
N CYS A 148 17.48 14.66 -7.93
CA CYS A 148 17.89 15.98 -7.42
C CYS A 148 16.92 17.14 -7.68
N GLY A 149 15.98 16.98 -8.61
CA GLY A 149 14.89 17.93 -8.84
C GLY A 149 13.59 17.60 -8.11
N HIS A 150 13.56 16.56 -7.26
CA HIS A 150 12.41 16.25 -6.41
C HIS A 150 12.26 17.31 -5.29
N THR A 151 11.05 17.48 -4.74
CA THR A 151 10.77 18.39 -3.61
C THR A 151 11.51 17.99 -2.33
N SER A 152 11.81 16.71 -2.20
CA SER A 152 12.60 16.09 -1.12
C SER A 152 13.64 15.17 -1.76
N PRO A 153 14.76 15.70 -2.28
CA PRO A 153 15.75 14.89 -2.99
C PRO A 153 16.53 14.00 -2.00
N ASP A 154 16.92 12.80 -2.41
CA ASP A 154 17.69 11.90 -1.54
C ASP A 154 19.14 12.36 -1.33
N GLY A 155 19.64 13.21 -2.22
CA GLY A 155 21.02 13.73 -2.23
C GLY A 155 21.97 13.04 -3.21
N TYR A 156 21.48 12.10 -4.03
CA TYR A 156 22.28 11.41 -5.07
C TYR A 156 22.42 12.25 -6.33
N THR A 157 23.65 12.51 -6.77
CA THR A 157 24.01 13.55 -7.75
C THR A 157 24.31 13.02 -9.15
N ASP A 158 23.46 12.17 -9.72
CA ASP A 158 23.78 11.58 -11.03
C ASP A 158 23.62 12.54 -12.18
N ILE A 159 22.76 13.54 -12.00
CA ILE A 159 22.52 14.56 -13.00
C ILE A 159 23.31 15.80 -12.64
N LYS A 160 23.90 16.44 -13.65
CA LYS A 160 24.68 17.70 -13.56
C LYS A 160 23.92 18.91 -13.01
N ASN A 161 22.71 18.72 -12.48
CA ASN A 161 21.96 19.77 -11.82
C ASN A 161 22.30 19.80 -10.33
N PRO A 162 22.50 21.00 -9.74
CA PRO A 162 22.70 21.11 -8.31
C PRO A 162 21.47 20.59 -7.56
N CYS A 163 21.68 19.60 -6.69
CA CYS A 163 20.63 19.07 -5.83
C CYS A 163 20.22 20.13 -4.82
N ARG A 164 18.92 20.34 -4.68
CA ARG A 164 18.41 21.37 -3.78
C ARG A 164 18.68 20.98 -2.33
N GLY A 165 19.54 21.72 -1.64
CA GLY A 165 19.67 21.68 -0.18
C GLY A 165 20.26 20.39 0.42
N ALA A 166 20.72 19.44 -0.39
CA ALA A 166 21.32 18.19 0.08
C ALA A 166 22.82 18.15 -0.22
N ALA A 167 23.61 17.64 0.73
CA ALA A 167 25.00 17.26 0.46
C ALA A 167 25.04 16.11 -0.54
N SER A 168 26.05 16.08 -1.42
CA SER A 168 26.22 14.96 -2.35
C SER A 168 26.43 13.66 -1.58
N ARG A 169 25.62 12.64 -1.88
CA ARG A 169 25.69 11.30 -1.29
C ARG A 169 26.27 10.24 -2.24
N GLY A 170 26.89 10.68 -3.33
CA GLY A 170 27.33 9.81 -4.42
C GLY A 170 26.27 9.69 -5.49
N SER A 171 26.26 8.55 -6.20
CA SER A 171 25.38 8.32 -7.34
C SER A 171 24.11 7.51 -7.02
N VAL A 172 23.07 7.58 -7.86
CA VAL A 172 21.91 6.67 -7.82
C VAL A 172 22.39 5.25 -8.10
N ALA A 173 23.40 5.09 -8.98
CA ALA A 173 24.06 3.81 -9.19
C ALA A 173 24.71 3.27 -7.90
N ASP A 174 25.39 4.11 -7.11
CA ASP A 174 25.95 3.70 -5.81
C ASP A 174 24.84 3.37 -4.80
N ALA A 175 23.75 4.14 -4.80
CA ALA A 175 22.59 3.90 -3.95
C ALA A 175 21.92 2.56 -4.28
N PHE A 176 21.74 2.26 -5.56
CA PHE A 176 21.22 0.98 -6.04
C PHE A 176 22.15 -0.17 -5.69
N ALA A 177 23.44 -0.05 -5.98
CA ALA A 177 24.45 -1.05 -5.67
C ALA A 177 24.42 -1.41 -4.17
N LYS A 178 24.22 -0.41 -3.31
CA LYS A 178 24.10 -0.63 -1.86
C LYS A 178 22.88 -1.47 -1.46
N VAL A 179 21.71 -1.21 -2.04
CA VAL A 179 20.51 -2.03 -1.80
C VAL A 179 20.71 -3.44 -2.38
N GLN A 180 21.29 -3.53 -3.58
CA GLN A 180 21.60 -4.78 -4.27
C GLN A 180 22.60 -5.64 -3.47
N ASP A 181 23.65 -5.06 -2.92
CA ASP A 181 24.66 -5.74 -2.11
C ASP A 181 24.05 -6.25 -0.79
N LEU A 182 23.18 -5.46 -0.15
CA LEU A 182 22.46 -5.91 1.04
C LEU A 182 21.63 -7.16 0.72
N VAL A 183 20.77 -7.13 -0.31
CA VAL A 183 19.91 -8.29 -0.60
C VAL A 183 20.71 -9.53 -0.98
N LEU A 184 21.81 -9.38 -1.73
CA LEU A 184 22.68 -10.49 -2.08
C LEU A 184 23.42 -11.06 -0.86
N SER A 185 23.88 -10.20 0.06
CA SER A 185 24.52 -10.64 1.31
C SER A 185 23.58 -11.45 2.20
N LEU A 186 22.27 -11.20 2.09
CA LEU A 186 21.21 -11.91 2.80
C LEU A 186 20.68 -13.12 2.03
N ASN A 187 21.27 -13.46 0.88
CA ASN A 187 20.84 -14.53 -0.01
C ASN A 187 19.36 -14.38 -0.44
N LEU A 188 18.94 -13.15 -0.72
CA LEU A 188 17.62 -12.81 -1.23
C LEU A 188 17.66 -12.59 -2.76
N PRO A 189 16.50 -12.65 -3.45
CA PRO A 189 16.42 -12.36 -4.88
C PRO A 189 17.01 -10.98 -5.21
N PRO A 190 17.63 -10.83 -6.40
CA PRO A 190 18.17 -9.55 -6.85
C PRO A 190 17.05 -8.53 -7.07
N ILE A 191 17.40 -7.25 -7.03
CA ILE A 191 16.45 -6.17 -7.29
C ILE A 191 16.15 -6.11 -8.79
N THR A 192 14.89 -6.36 -9.14
CA THR A 192 14.39 -6.39 -10.52
C THR A 192 13.35 -5.29 -10.79
N ILE A 193 12.85 -4.66 -9.71
CA ILE A 193 11.86 -3.58 -9.76
C ILE A 193 12.38 -2.31 -9.10
N ALA A 194 12.08 -1.16 -9.68
CA ALA A 194 12.37 0.13 -9.07
C ALA A 194 11.22 1.14 -9.23
N ALA A 195 11.31 2.20 -8.45
CA ALA A 195 10.43 3.35 -8.50
C ALA A 195 11.26 4.62 -8.41
N GLN A 196 10.84 5.66 -9.11
CA GLN A 196 11.49 6.96 -9.10
C GLN A 196 10.47 8.03 -8.71
N GLY A 197 10.79 8.86 -7.72
CA GLY A 197 9.94 10.01 -7.43
C GLY A 197 10.02 11.10 -8.51
N PRO A 198 8.89 11.74 -8.88
CA PRO A 198 8.84 12.71 -9.97
C PRO A 198 9.59 14.01 -9.66
N ASN A 199 10.25 14.61 -10.65
CA ASN A 199 10.78 15.96 -10.47
C ASN A 199 9.67 17.00 -10.23
N THR A 200 10.04 18.22 -9.80
CA THR A 200 9.09 19.33 -9.64
C THR A 200 8.40 19.78 -10.93
N ASP A 201 8.91 19.40 -12.10
CA ASP A 201 8.27 19.59 -13.40
C ASP A 201 7.42 18.38 -13.85
N GLY A 202 7.26 17.36 -12.99
CA GLY A 202 6.52 16.13 -13.28
C GLY A 202 7.26 15.16 -14.21
N LEU A 203 8.52 15.45 -14.58
CA LEU A 203 9.28 14.58 -15.48
C LEU A 203 9.98 13.48 -14.71
N TYR A 204 9.71 12.23 -15.10
CA TYR A 204 10.47 11.06 -14.67
C TYR A 204 11.75 11.04 -15.46
N ARG A 205 12.87 11.06 -14.76
CA ARG A 205 14.17 10.98 -15.42
C ARG A 205 14.49 9.52 -15.55
N ALA A 206 13.86 8.94 -16.56
CA ALA A 206 14.25 7.68 -17.14
C ALA A 206 15.76 7.46 -17.11
N ALA A 207 16.55 8.51 -17.39
CA ALA A 207 18.00 8.66 -17.31
C ALA A 207 18.73 8.07 -16.09
N GLU A 208 18.05 7.83 -14.97
CA GLU A 208 18.66 7.31 -13.74
C GLU A 208 18.43 5.80 -13.53
N TRP A 209 17.96 5.11 -14.58
CA TRP A 209 17.59 3.70 -14.50
C TRP A 209 18.81 2.77 -14.48
N GLN A 210 18.73 1.75 -13.64
CA GLN A 210 19.84 0.83 -13.38
C GLN A 210 19.76 -0.39 -14.29
N PRO A 211 20.89 -0.84 -14.89
CA PRO A 211 20.90 -2.05 -15.68
C PRO A 211 20.41 -3.27 -14.88
N GLY A 212 19.56 -4.10 -15.49
CA GLY A 212 19.01 -5.31 -14.87
C GLY A 212 17.70 -5.11 -14.11
N VAL A 213 17.27 -3.86 -13.90
CA VAL A 213 15.92 -3.55 -13.41
C VAL A 213 14.97 -3.52 -14.60
N ASN A 214 14.10 -4.52 -14.72
CA ASN A 214 13.20 -4.69 -15.87
C ASN A 214 11.75 -4.29 -15.56
N PHE A 215 11.47 -3.97 -14.30
CA PHE A 215 10.14 -3.62 -13.81
C PHE A 215 10.14 -2.24 -13.17
N ALA A 216 9.04 -1.51 -13.32
CA ALA A 216 8.82 -0.22 -12.67
C ALA A 216 7.46 -0.18 -11.97
N THR A 217 7.42 0.42 -10.77
CA THR A 217 6.17 1.05 -10.30
C THR A 217 6.21 2.50 -10.77
N GLY A 218 5.29 2.81 -11.67
CA GLY A 218 5.36 3.91 -12.60
C GLY A 218 4.88 5.26 -12.11
N ILE A 219 4.40 6.06 -13.05
CA ILE A 219 3.95 7.43 -12.79
C ILE A 219 2.72 7.50 -11.86
N MET A 220 2.70 8.50 -10.97
CA MET A 220 1.47 8.90 -10.29
C MET A 220 0.47 9.48 -11.30
N ALA A 221 -0.81 9.07 -11.21
CA ALA A 221 -1.90 9.40 -12.15
C ALA A 221 -1.78 8.71 -13.51
N ASP A 222 -1.66 7.37 -13.46
CA ASP A 222 -1.83 6.54 -14.63
C ASP A 222 -3.29 6.58 -15.12
N ASN A 223 -3.49 6.96 -16.38
CA ASN A 223 -4.78 6.98 -17.06
C ASN A 223 -4.80 6.03 -18.27
N THR A 224 -3.96 5.00 -18.24
CA THR A 224 -3.80 4.03 -19.34
C THR A 224 -5.08 3.28 -19.70
N ASP A 225 -6.05 3.23 -18.80
CA ASP A 225 -7.38 2.68 -19.06
C ASP A 225 -8.30 3.64 -19.84
N GLY A 226 -7.87 4.88 -20.10
CA GLY A 226 -8.60 5.88 -20.87
C GLY A 226 -9.57 6.73 -20.05
N HIS A 227 -9.63 6.56 -18.72
CA HIS A 227 -10.56 7.26 -17.86
C HIS A 227 -9.84 8.32 -17.00
N PRO A 228 -10.06 9.63 -17.24
CA PRO A 228 -9.34 10.70 -16.55
C PRO A 228 -9.70 10.83 -15.05
N ASP A 229 -10.77 10.18 -14.62
CA ASP A 229 -11.23 10.20 -13.23
C ASP A 229 -10.74 8.99 -12.43
N HIS A 230 -10.16 7.99 -13.10
CA HIS A 230 -9.55 6.85 -12.40
C HIS A 230 -8.16 7.25 -11.89
N ARG A 231 -7.87 6.85 -10.66
CA ARG A 231 -6.66 7.20 -9.91
C ARG A 231 -5.86 5.95 -9.59
N PHE A 232 -6.54 4.88 -9.20
CA PHE A 232 -5.95 3.63 -8.75
C PHE A 232 -5.97 2.55 -9.83
N ILE A 233 -6.95 2.57 -10.74
CA ILE A 233 -7.01 1.64 -11.87
C ILE A 233 -5.83 1.88 -12.80
N THR A 234 -5.10 0.80 -13.12
CA THR A 234 -3.88 0.84 -13.93
C THR A 234 -3.82 -0.39 -14.85
N GLN A 235 -3.17 -0.23 -16.00
CA GLN A 235 -2.81 -1.33 -16.88
C GLN A 235 -1.28 -1.45 -17.01
N PRO A 236 -0.74 -2.67 -16.90
CA PRO A 236 0.65 -2.94 -17.25
C PRO A 236 0.95 -2.42 -18.65
N ARG A 237 2.04 -1.67 -18.79
CA ARG A 237 2.48 -1.16 -20.09
C ARG A 237 3.97 -1.38 -20.28
N CYS A 238 4.39 -1.29 -21.54
CA CYS A 238 5.79 -1.29 -21.88
C CYS A 238 6.28 0.13 -22.15
N ALA A 239 7.31 0.53 -21.44
CA ALA A 239 7.93 1.84 -21.53
C ALA A 239 9.33 1.71 -22.13
N THR A 240 9.67 2.64 -23.04
CA THR A 240 10.96 2.68 -23.76
C THR A 240 11.79 3.89 -23.39
N ASP A 241 11.25 4.79 -22.57
CA ASP A 241 11.91 6.03 -22.19
C ASP A 241 12.96 5.80 -21.11
N TYR A 242 12.79 4.80 -20.23
CA TYR A 242 13.78 4.38 -19.22
C TYR A 242 15.18 4.19 -19.81
N GLY A 243 16.20 4.72 -19.15
CA GLY A 243 17.54 4.72 -19.70
C GLY A 243 18.63 5.10 -18.72
N ASN A 244 19.88 4.93 -19.11
CA ASN A 244 20.98 5.45 -18.32
C ASN A 244 21.63 6.58 -19.12
N SER A 245 21.32 7.83 -18.79
CA SER A 245 21.88 8.99 -19.51
C SER A 245 23.32 9.34 -19.11
N TYR A 246 23.97 8.48 -18.32
CA TYR A 246 25.31 8.73 -17.78
C TYR A 246 26.42 8.07 -18.60
N ALA A 247 26.09 7.14 -19.48
CA ALA A 247 27.06 6.61 -20.44
C ALA A 247 27.25 7.61 -21.60
N GLY A 248 28.47 7.64 -22.18
CA GLY A 248 28.74 8.39 -23.43
C GLY A 248 27.87 7.97 -24.62
N GLN A 249 27.09 6.90 -24.46
CA GLN A 249 25.97 6.47 -25.29
C GLN A 249 24.80 6.14 -24.34
N PRO A 250 23.75 6.97 -24.25
CA PRO A 250 22.62 6.69 -23.38
C PRO A 250 21.93 5.40 -23.81
N GLY A 251 21.89 4.41 -22.91
CA GLY A 251 21.12 3.19 -23.13
C GLY A 251 19.64 3.48 -22.90
N GLN A 252 18.76 3.02 -23.79
CA GLN A 252 17.33 2.90 -23.52
C GLN A 252 17.02 1.45 -23.18
N TYR A 253 16.23 1.25 -22.14
CA TYR A 253 15.82 -0.06 -21.66
C TYR A 253 14.32 -0.19 -21.85
N LEU A 254 13.92 -1.39 -22.27
CA LEU A 254 12.52 -1.77 -22.31
C LEU A 254 12.13 -2.20 -20.90
N VAL A 255 11.19 -1.47 -20.28
CA VAL A 255 10.78 -1.68 -18.89
C VAL A 255 9.28 -1.89 -18.83
N ALA A 256 8.85 -2.95 -18.16
CA ALA A 256 7.45 -3.19 -17.88
C ALA A 256 7.04 -2.36 -16.66
N GLU A 257 6.02 -1.53 -16.80
CA GLU A 257 5.64 -0.53 -15.81
C GLU A 257 4.18 -0.74 -15.36
N LEU A 258 3.94 -0.57 -14.06
CA LEU A 258 2.61 -0.55 -13.44
C LEU A 258 2.39 0.77 -12.71
N GLY A 259 1.40 1.55 -13.12
CA GLY A 259 1.07 2.83 -12.49
C GLY A 259 0.45 2.69 -11.10
N HIS A 260 0.33 3.81 -10.38
CA HIS A 260 -0.34 3.84 -9.07
C HIS A 260 -0.81 5.23 -8.65
N ALA A 261 -1.65 5.28 -7.63
CA ALA A 261 -1.92 6.50 -6.87
C ALA A 261 -1.49 6.36 -5.40
N GLN A 262 -1.05 7.48 -4.84
CA GLN A 262 -0.78 7.58 -3.41
C GLN A 262 -2.03 8.08 -2.68
N LEU A 263 -2.38 7.39 -1.58
CA LEU A 263 -3.54 7.76 -0.76
C LEU A 263 -3.31 9.03 0.06
N ASN A 264 -4.41 9.71 0.36
CA ASN A 264 -4.51 10.80 1.31
C ASN A 264 -4.17 10.33 2.73
N VAL A 265 -2.90 10.41 3.10
CA VAL A 265 -2.42 10.01 4.42
C VAL A 265 -1.22 10.86 4.86
N GLY A 266 -1.16 11.15 6.17
CA GLY A 266 -0.06 11.89 6.79
C GLY A 266 0.19 13.26 6.17
N ALA A 267 1.47 13.55 5.85
CA ALA A 267 1.91 14.85 5.39
C ALA A 267 1.47 15.19 3.95
N PHE A 268 0.98 14.21 3.19
CA PHE A 268 0.56 14.40 1.80
C PHE A 268 -0.92 14.73 1.64
N ALA A 269 -1.68 14.75 2.73
CA ALA A 269 -3.13 14.89 2.70
C ALA A 269 -3.63 16.05 1.85
N ARG A 270 -3.02 17.23 2.01
CA ARG A 270 -3.37 18.45 1.26
C ARG A 270 -3.12 18.38 -0.24
N ILE A 271 -2.25 17.48 -0.70
CA ILE A 271 -1.86 17.33 -2.11
C ILE A 271 -2.64 16.20 -2.77
N GLN A 272 -3.21 15.29 -1.98
CA GLN A 272 -3.85 14.05 -2.42
C GLN A 272 -5.29 13.95 -1.96
N THR A 273 -5.95 15.08 -1.72
CA THR A 273 -7.32 15.15 -1.13
C THR A 273 -8.32 14.25 -1.85
N ASP A 274 -8.15 14.11 -3.17
CA ASP A 274 -9.05 13.33 -4.04
C ASP A 274 -8.70 11.84 -4.07
N ASN A 275 -7.49 11.46 -3.64
CA ASN A 275 -7.04 10.07 -3.55
C ASN A 275 -7.37 9.49 -2.16
N ASN A 276 -8.64 9.47 -1.80
CA ASN A 276 -9.09 9.00 -0.48
C ASN A 276 -9.76 7.62 -0.53
N LEU A 277 -10.21 7.12 0.62
CA LEU A 277 -10.78 5.78 0.74
C LEU A 277 -12.10 5.64 -0.02
N ALA A 278 -12.88 6.71 -0.10
CA ALA A 278 -14.12 6.72 -0.86
C ALA A 278 -13.83 6.58 -2.37
N ALA A 279 -12.81 7.27 -2.88
CA ALA A 279 -12.36 7.13 -4.26
C ALA A 279 -11.83 5.71 -4.56
N LEU A 280 -10.97 5.17 -3.68
CA LEU A 280 -10.50 3.79 -3.81
C LEU A 280 -11.65 2.78 -3.79
N THR A 281 -12.60 2.94 -2.86
CA THR A 281 -13.78 2.07 -2.77
C THR A 281 -14.63 2.15 -4.04
N HIS A 282 -14.79 3.36 -4.59
CA HIS A 282 -15.51 3.56 -5.84
C HIS A 282 -14.84 2.81 -7.00
N GLU A 283 -13.53 2.93 -7.16
CA GLU A 283 -12.80 2.23 -8.23
C GLU A 283 -12.76 0.71 -8.03
N ILE A 284 -12.72 0.23 -6.78
CA ILE A 284 -12.89 -1.19 -6.48
C ILE A 284 -14.26 -1.69 -6.95
N ILE A 285 -15.33 -0.91 -6.77
CA ILE A 285 -16.65 -1.24 -7.31
C ILE A 285 -16.60 -1.29 -8.85
N GLN A 286 -15.90 -0.35 -9.50
CA GLN A 286 -15.77 -0.36 -10.96
C GLN A 286 -15.11 -1.64 -11.51
N VAL A 287 -14.05 -2.12 -10.87
CA VAL A 287 -13.32 -3.33 -11.33
C VAL A 287 -13.96 -4.65 -10.89
N THR A 288 -14.82 -4.63 -9.88
CA THR A 288 -15.49 -5.85 -9.39
C THR A 288 -16.85 -6.07 -10.03
N VAL A 289 -17.65 -5.00 -10.21
CA VAL A 289 -19.04 -5.09 -10.67
C VAL A 289 -19.47 -3.98 -11.63
N GLY A 290 -18.63 -2.96 -11.85
CA GLY A 290 -18.92 -1.82 -12.73
C GLY A 290 -18.31 -1.95 -14.12
N ASP A 291 -17.91 -0.81 -14.70
CA ASP A 291 -17.52 -0.70 -16.12
C ASP A 291 -16.26 -1.50 -16.46
N HIS A 292 -15.43 -1.80 -15.45
CA HIS A 292 -14.20 -2.57 -15.58
C HIS A 292 -14.32 -4.02 -15.15
N ALA A 293 -15.51 -4.50 -14.77
CA ALA A 293 -15.72 -5.88 -14.31
C ALA A 293 -15.47 -6.94 -15.40
N GLN A 294 -15.26 -6.57 -16.66
CA GLN A 294 -14.89 -7.53 -17.71
C GLN A 294 -13.55 -7.16 -18.37
N THR A 295 -12.85 -6.18 -17.83
CA THR A 295 -11.54 -5.74 -18.32
C THR A 295 -10.44 -6.27 -17.40
N ALA A 296 -9.33 -6.70 -17.99
CA ALA A 296 -8.14 -7.09 -17.22
C ALA A 296 -7.38 -5.83 -16.79
N VAL A 297 -7.88 -5.15 -15.76
CA VAL A 297 -7.23 -4.02 -15.12
C VAL A 297 -6.74 -4.41 -13.72
N ASN A 298 -5.77 -3.65 -13.21
CA ASN A 298 -5.23 -3.82 -11.87
C ASN A 298 -5.46 -2.55 -11.05
N LEU A 299 -5.22 -2.64 -9.74
CA LEU A 299 -5.23 -1.48 -8.85
C LEU A 299 -3.81 -1.23 -8.34
N GLY A 300 -3.32 0.01 -8.43
CA GLY A 300 -2.01 0.41 -7.93
C GLY A 300 -2.12 1.42 -6.80
N VAL A 301 -1.64 1.05 -5.62
CA VAL A 301 -1.67 1.92 -4.43
C VAL A 301 -0.27 2.05 -3.82
N VAL A 302 0.10 3.28 -3.43
CA VAL A 302 1.36 3.57 -2.74
C VAL A 302 1.16 4.20 -1.37
N PHE A 303 1.97 3.78 -0.40
CA PHE A 303 2.12 4.38 0.94
C PHE A 303 3.59 4.67 1.27
N HIS A 304 3.84 5.52 2.26
CA HIS A 304 5.17 5.60 2.88
C HIS A 304 5.15 4.99 4.28
N ALA A 305 6.17 4.17 4.62
CA ALA A 305 6.21 3.53 5.95
C ALA A 305 6.18 4.53 7.12
N ARG A 306 6.69 5.76 6.92
CA ARG A 306 6.66 6.83 7.92
C ARG A 306 5.24 7.27 8.29
N GLU A 307 4.27 7.07 7.41
CA GLU A 307 2.89 7.49 7.59
C GLU A 307 2.06 6.51 8.41
N TYR A 308 2.54 5.28 8.58
CA TYR A 308 1.85 4.28 9.38
C TYR A 308 2.02 4.56 10.88
N THR A 309 1.26 5.52 11.39
CA THR A 309 1.35 6.03 12.77
C THR A 309 -0.05 6.24 13.37
N ALA A 310 -0.16 6.12 14.69
CA ALA A 310 -1.40 6.40 15.42
C ALA A 310 -1.66 7.92 15.60
N THR A 311 -1.19 8.74 14.67
CA THR A 311 -1.35 10.19 14.72
C THR A 311 -2.78 10.55 14.31
N PRO A 312 -3.45 11.48 15.01
CA PRO A 312 -4.76 11.94 14.60
C PRO A 312 -4.77 12.46 13.17
N ARG A 313 -5.78 12.05 12.38
CA ARG A 313 -6.03 12.64 11.07
C ARG A 313 -6.66 14.03 11.25
N ASN A 314 -6.22 14.99 10.44
CA ASN A 314 -6.71 16.37 10.48
C ASN A 314 -7.85 16.64 9.49
N GLU A 315 -8.30 15.63 8.74
CA GLU A 315 -9.36 15.77 7.74
C GLU A 315 -10.68 15.21 8.24
N SER A 316 -11.74 15.98 8.06
CA SER A 316 -13.10 15.65 8.53
C SER A 316 -13.87 14.71 7.58
N SER A 317 -13.28 14.34 6.45
CA SER A 317 -13.96 13.57 5.39
C SER A 317 -14.02 12.07 5.68
N ASP A 318 -13.21 11.59 6.63
CA ASP A 318 -13.04 10.16 6.86
C ASP A 318 -13.37 9.80 8.31
N ASP A 319 -14.15 8.74 8.54
CA ASP A 319 -14.54 8.28 9.88
C ASP A 319 -13.38 7.68 10.72
N TYR A 320 -12.14 7.76 10.22
CA TYR A 320 -10.95 7.16 10.81
C TYR A 320 -10.21 8.15 11.71
N ARG A 321 -9.85 7.68 12.91
CA ARG A 321 -9.20 8.54 13.92
C ARG A 321 -7.71 8.74 13.67
N THR A 322 -7.03 7.78 13.05
CA THR A 322 -5.58 7.82 12.83
C THR A 322 -5.18 7.35 11.44
N ASP A 323 -3.97 7.72 10.97
CA ASP A 323 -3.41 7.24 9.70
C ASP A 323 -3.26 5.71 9.69
N ARG A 324 -2.91 5.12 10.84
CA ARG A 324 -2.90 3.66 11.02
C ARG A 324 -4.28 3.05 10.78
N ASP A 325 -5.32 3.54 11.45
CA ASP A 325 -6.68 2.98 11.30
C ASP A 325 -7.16 3.06 9.85
N TYR A 326 -6.79 4.14 9.16
CA TYR A 326 -7.09 4.36 7.76
C TYR A 326 -6.39 3.37 6.84
N LEU A 327 -5.08 3.13 7.04
CA LEU A 327 -4.30 2.17 6.25
C LEU A 327 -4.72 0.71 6.52
N ASP A 328 -5.07 0.38 7.77
CA ASP A 328 -5.64 -0.93 8.12
C ASP A 328 -6.95 -1.17 7.35
N ALA A 329 -7.80 -0.14 7.23
CA ALA A 329 -9.04 -0.22 6.48
C ALA A 329 -8.83 -0.42 4.97
N VAL A 330 -7.77 0.15 4.39
CA VAL A 330 -7.45 -0.07 2.96
C VAL A 330 -7.16 -1.56 2.70
N LEU A 331 -6.32 -2.18 3.54
CA LEU A 331 -5.98 -3.60 3.41
C LEU A 331 -7.21 -4.50 3.65
N GLN A 332 -8.07 -4.12 4.60
CA GLN A 332 -9.33 -4.81 4.86
C GLN A 332 -10.28 -4.73 3.66
N ILE A 333 -10.40 -3.58 2.99
CA ILE A 333 -11.28 -3.43 1.82
C ILE A 333 -10.88 -4.39 0.70
N PHE A 334 -9.58 -4.52 0.40
CA PHE A 334 -9.12 -5.51 -0.59
C PHE A 334 -9.51 -6.93 -0.18
N ALA A 335 -9.35 -7.28 1.10
CA ALA A 335 -9.71 -8.59 1.62
C ALA A 335 -11.23 -8.86 1.52
N ASP A 336 -12.06 -7.89 1.92
CA ASP A 336 -13.53 -8.00 1.89
C ASP A 336 -14.06 -8.15 0.47
N GLN A 337 -13.45 -7.45 -0.48
CA GLN A 337 -13.79 -7.50 -1.91
C GLN A 337 -13.10 -8.66 -2.64
N ARG A 338 -12.31 -9.49 -1.93
CA ARG A 338 -11.57 -10.63 -2.47
C ARG A 338 -10.64 -10.25 -3.63
N ILE A 339 -10.08 -9.05 -3.57
CA ILE A 339 -9.03 -8.61 -4.50
C ILE A 339 -7.70 -9.00 -3.86
N PRO A 340 -6.93 -9.94 -4.46
CA PRO A 340 -5.64 -10.30 -3.91
C PRO A 340 -4.68 -9.13 -4.07
N VAL A 341 -4.00 -8.76 -2.98
CA VAL A 341 -2.84 -7.88 -3.05
C VAL A 341 -1.61 -8.75 -3.27
N VAL A 342 -1.01 -8.59 -4.45
CA VAL A 342 0.17 -9.31 -4.91
C VAL A 342 1.31 -8.33 -5.16
N THR A 343 2.50 -8.87 -5.41
CA THR A 343 3.66 -8.03 -5.72
C THR A 343 3.54 -7.42 -7.11
N ALA A 344 4.17 -6.26 -7.31
CA ALA A 344 4.15 -5.59 -8.60
C ALA A 344 4.78 -6.45 -9.71
N GLN A 345 5.86 -7.17 -9.40
CA GLN A 345 6.48 -8.09 -10.36
C GLN A 345 5.57 -9.25 -10.75
N GLU A 346 4.77 -9.81 -9.84
CA GLU A 346 3.83 -10.88 -10.21
C GLU A 346 2.80 -10.39 -11.26
N ILE A 347 2.30 -9.17 -11.12
CA ILE A 347 1.40 -8.55 -12.11
C ILE A 347 2.13 -8.34 -13.45
N LEU A 348 3.34 -7.78 -13.40
CA LEU A 348 4.11 -7.43 -14.59
C LEU A 348 4.66 -8.65 -15.35
N GLU A 349 5.02 -9.73 -14.65
CA GLU A 349 5.46 -10.99 -15.26
C GLU A 349 4.30 -11.73 -15.90
N THR A 350 3.12 -11.70 -15.27
CA THR A 350 1.93 -12.38 -15.79
C THR A 350 1.38 -11.68 -17.03
N SER A 351 1.35 -10.35 -17.01
CA SER A 351 0.89 -9.53 -18.15
C SER A 351 1.93 -9.41 -19.26
N ASN A 352 3.22 -9.43 -18.89
CA ASN A 352 4.37 -9.44 -19.80
C ASN A 352 4.26 -8.38 -20.92
N PRO A 353 4.06 -7.09 -20.59
CA PRO A 353 3.66 -6.08 -21.56
C PRO A 353 4.76 -5.74 -22.58
N CYS A 354 6.00 -6.16 -22.32
CA CYS A 354 7.19 -5.86 -23.12
C CYS A 354 7.66 -6.99 -24.04
N ARG A 355 6.89 -8.06 -24.21
CA ARG A 355 7.26 -9.17 -25.11
C ARG A 355 6.30 -9.34 -26.27
#